data_AF-A0A415TZ57-F1
#
_entry.id   AF-A0A415TZ57-F1
#
_cell.length_a   1.000
_cell.length_b   1.000
_cell.length_c   1.000
_cell.angle_alpha   90.00
_cell.angle_beta   90.00
_cell.angle_gamma   90.00
#
_symmetry.space_group_name_H-M   'P 1'
#
loop_
_entity.id
_entity.type
_entity.pdbx_description
1 polymer ?
#
loop_
_entity_poly.entity_id
_entity_poly.type
_entity_poly.pdbx_seq_one_letter_code
_entity_poly.pdbx_strand_id
1 'polypeptide(L)' 'MPIKEYEAFKFIVSCFMKKINGLDNAPEIYYSSQFEEIVYQENNMVMPITMLSAGYQSLSFYSKKTPTS' A
#
# COMPACT_ATOMS: atom_id res chain seq x y z
N MET A 1 -16.78 11.56 3.59
CA MET A 1 -16.66 10.56 4.67
C MET A 1 -15.47 9.68 4.38
N PRO A 2 -14.53 9.47 5.32
CA PRO A 2 -13.54 8.42 5.17
C PRO A 2 -14.26 7.06 5.13
N ILE A 3 -13.97 6.27 4.11
CA ILE A 3 -14.51 4.90 3.97
C ILE A 3 -13.76 4.05 5.00
N LYS A 4 -14.46 3.48 5.99
CA LYS A 4 -13.82 2.77 7.13
C LYS A 4 -12.93 1.62 6.67
N GLU A 5 -13.36 0.91 5.63
CA GLU A 5 -12.64 -0.18 5.00
C GLU A 5 -11.34 0.31 4.35
N TYR A 6 -11.35 1.51 3.77
CA TYR A 6 -10.17 2.13 3.17
C TYR A 6 -9.15 2.55 4.25
N GLU A 7 -9.61 3.08 5.38
CA GLU A 7 -8.73 3.39 6.52
C GLU A 7 -8.12 2.13 7.13
N ALA A 8 -8.91 1.07 7.31
CA ALA A 8 -8.42 -0.22 7.80
C ALA A 8 -7.38 -0.81 6.84
N PHE A 9 -7.62 -0.74 5.53
CA PHE A 9 -6.67 -1.18 4.51
C PHE A 9 -5.34 -0.42 4.61
N LYS A 10 -5.37 0.92 4.65
CA LYS A 10 -4.17 1.75 4.79
C LYS A 10 -3.36 1.38 6.03
N PHE A 11 -4.04 1.17 7.16
CA PHE A 11 -3.41 0.77 8.40
C PHE A 11 -2.72 -0.60 8.32
N ILE A 12 -3.39 -1.60 7.74
CA ILE A 12 -2.83 -2.95 7.57
C ILE A 12 -1.61 -2.92 6.66
N VAL A 13 -1.69 -2.23 5.52
CA VAL A 13 -0.58 -2.07 4.57
C VAL A 13 0.59 -1.35 5.24
N SER A 14 0.35 -0.26 5.96
CA SER A 14 1.37 0.48 6.71
C SER A 14 2.09 -0.41 7.74
N CYS A 15 1.35 -1.19 8.52
CA CYS A 15 1.91 -2.12 9.50
C CYS A 15 2.76 -3.21 8.85
N PHE A 16 2.32 -3.72 7.70
CA PHE A 16 3.03 -4.75 6.96
C PHE A 16 4.34 -4.22 6.37
N MET A 17 4.30 -3.02 5.78
CA MET A 17 5.48 -2.31 5.26
C MET A 17 6.52 -2.07 6.35
N LYS A 18 6.08 -1.58 7.52
CA LYS A 18 6.95 -1.39 8.69
C LYS A 18 7.69 -2.69 9.04
N LYS A 19 6.97 -3.81 9.11
CA LYS A 19 7.54 -5.11 9.50
C LYS A 19 8.51 -5.67 8.45
N ILE A 20 8.16 -5.62 7.16
CA ILE A 20 9.00 -6.19 6.10
C ILE A 20 10.28 -5.37 5.92
N ASN A 21 10.18 -4.05 5.96
CA ASN A 21 11.31 -3.16 5.71
C ASN A 21 12.10 -2.84 6.99
N GLY A 22 11.68 -3.33 8.16
CA GLY A 22 12.35 -3.08 9.44
C GLY A 22 12.34 -1.60 9.84
N LEU A 23 11.28 -0.87 9.50
CA LEU A 23 11.19 0.57 9.74
C LEU A 23 10.87 0.88 11.20
N ASP A 24 11.48 1.93 11.74
CA ASP A 24 11.18 2.40 13.10
C ASP A 24 9.75 2.92 13.21
N ASN A 25 9.28 3.59 12.16
CA ASN A 25 7.96 4.20 12.07
C ASN A 25 7.14 3.56 10.95
N ALA A 26 5.82 3.53 11.13
CA ALA A 26 4.93 3.03 10.10
C ALA A 26 4.78 4.12 9.02
N PRO A 27 4.97 3.80 7.73
CA PRO A 27 4.86 4.79 6.67
C PRO A 27 3.43 5.23 6.47
N GLU A 28 3.23 6.47 6.03
CA GLU A 28 1.91 6.97 5.67
C GLU A 28 1.49 6.42 4.31
N ILE A 29 0.26 5.92 4.20
CA ILE A 29 -0.30 5.37 2.95
C ILE A 29 -1.40 6.28 2.45
N TYR A 30 -1.34 6.72 1.20
CA TYR A 30 -2.38 7.55 0.60
C TYR A 30 -2.39 7.40 -0.92
N TYR A 31 -3.48 7.87 -1.55
CA TYR A 31 -3.55 7.95 -3.01
C TYR A 31 -2.89 9.23 -3.49
N SER A 32 -1.90 9.13 -4.37
CA SER A 32 -1.24 10.29 -4.97
C SER A 32 -1.80 10.56 -6.36
N SER A 33 -2.29 11.78 -6.59
CA SER A 33 -2.71 12.22 -7.92
C SER A 33 -1.54 12.40 -8.89
N GLN A 34 -0.30 12.57 -8.39
CA GLN A 34 0.89 12.70 -9.23
C GLN A 34 1.26 11.37 -9.89
N PHE A 35 1.06 10.26 -9.18
CA PHE A 35 1.38 8.92 -9.65
C PHE A 35 0.13 8.14 -10.10
N GLU A 36 -1.06 8.70 -9.90
CA GLU A 36 -2.36 8.05 -10.12
C GLU A 36 -2.51 6.69 -9.41
N GLU A 37 -1.78 6.49 -8.32
CA GLU A 37 -1.74 5.24 -7.57
C GLU A 37 -1.55 5.45 -6.06
N ILE A 38 -1.62 4.36 -5.30
CA ILE A 38 -1.34 4.37 -3.87
C ILE A 38 0.17 4.45 -3.66
N VAL A 39 0.58 5.36 -2.81
CA VAL A 39 1.99 5.56 -2.44
C VAL A 39 2.14 5.35 -0.94
N TYR A 40 3.38 5.04 -0.55
CA TYR A 40 3.79 5.20 0.84
C TYR A 40 4.78 6.35 0.95
N GLN A 41 4.74 7.05 2.09
CA GLN A 41 5.66 8.12 2.41
C GLN A 41 6.44 7.79 3.67
N GLU A 42 7.76 7.90 3.57
CA GLU A 42 8.72 7.72 4.65
C GLU A 42 9.85 8.74 4.52
N ASN A 43 10.20 9.45 5.59
CA ASN A 43 11.37 10.35 5.64
C ASN A 43 11.49 11.29 4.41
N ASN A 44 10.36 11.90 3.99
CA ASN A 44 10.21 12.75 2.79
C ASN A 44 10.38 12.06 1.44
N MET A 45 10.51 10.74 1.43
CA MET A 45 10.51 9.93 0.22
C MET A 45 9.10 9.40 -0.01
N VAL A 46 8.56 9.69 -1.18
CA VAL A 46 7.27 9.16 -1.64
C VAL A 46 7.57 8.13 -2.71
N MET A 47 7.03 6.93 -2.53
CA MET A 47 7.20 5.86 -3.50
C MET A 47 5.89 5.13 -3.76
N PRO A 48 5.62 4.77 -5.02
CA PRO A 48 4.58 3.83 -5.36
C PRO A 48 4.71 2.49 -4.63
N ILE A 49 3.59 1.95 -4.15
CA ILE A 49 3.57 0.59 -3.60
C ILE A 49 3.90 -0.48 -4.66
N THR A 50 3.72 -0.16 -5.94
CA THR A 50 4.09 -1.03 -7.08
C THR A 50 5.60 -1.21 -7.22
N MET A 51 6.39 -0.29 -6.66
CA MET A 51 7.85 -0.24 -6.77
C MET A 51 8.56 -1.00 -5.62
N LEU A 52 7.83 -1.41 -4.59
CA LEU A 52 8.35 -1.99 -3.34
C LEU A 52 8.63 -3.51 -3.37
N SER A 53 9.14 -4.04 -4.48
CA SER A 53 9.44 -5.46 -4.73
C SER A 53 8.24 -6.35 -5.10
N ALA A 54 8.54 -7.39 -5.87
CA ALA A 54 7.60 -8.34 -6.48
C ALA A 54 6.63 -9.04 -5.49
N GLY A 55 6.87 -8.97 -4.17
CA GLY A 55 5.97 -9.46 -3.12
C GLY A 55 4.65 -8.68 -2.99
N TYR A 56 4.59 -7.41 -3.42
CA TYR A 56 3.34 -6.64 -3.46
C TYR A 56 2.55 -6.87 -4.74
N GLN A 57 3.25 -7.10 -5.87
CA GLN A 57 2.61 -7.44 -7.14
C GLN A 57 1.84 -8.76 -7.04
N SER A 58 2.35 -9.74 -6.26
CA SER A 58 1.63 -10.98 -6.00
C SER A 58 0.34 -10.75 -5.20
N LEU A 59 0.27 -9.82 -4.24
CA LEU A 59 -0.98 -9.48 -3.54
C LEU A 59 -2.02 -8.86 -4.46
N SER A 60 -1.59 -7.98 -5.38
CA SER A 60 -2.50 -7.39 -6.38
C SER A 60 -3.04 -8.42 -7.39
N PHE A 61 -2.33 -9.54 -7.58
CA PHE A 61 -2.76 -10.64 -8.45
C PHE A 61 -3.86 -11.49 -7.82
N TYR A 62 -3.86 -11.67 -6.49
CA TYR A 62 -4.93 -12.40 -5.79
C TYR A 62 -6.25 -11.63 -5.77
N SER A 63 -6.22 -10.29 -5.74
CA SER A 63 -7.44 -9.47 -5.81
C SER A 63 -8.10 -9.44 -7.19
N LYS A 64 -7.40 -9.83 -8.26
CA LYS A 64 -7.91 -9.86 -9.63
C LYS A 64 -8.36 -11.26 -10.09
N LYS A 65 -8.39 -12.24 -9.18
CA LYS A 65 -8.70 -13.65 -9.47
C LYS A 65 -10.07 -14.13 -8.98
N THR A 66 -11.09 -13.28 -9.01
CA THR A 66 -12.47 -13.75 -9.14
C THR A 66 -12.92 -13.57 -10.59
N PRO A 67 -12.80 -14.61 -11.43
CA PRO A 67 -13.58 -14.64 -12.65
C PRO A 67 -15.05 -14.79 -12.25
N THR A 68 -15.85 -13.80 -12.62
CA THR A 68 -17.30 -13.98 -12.81
C THR A 68 -17.49 -15.13 -13.78
N SER A 69 -17.87 -16.29 -13.23
CA SER A 69 -18.62 -17.33 -13.93
C SER A 69 -20.10 -17.14 -13.62
#